data_AF-A0A1G0DTR6-F1
#
_entry.id   AF-A0A1G0DTR6-F1
#
_cell.length_a   1.000
_cell.length_b   1.000
_cell.length_c   1.000
_cell.angle_alpha   90.00
_cell.angle_beta   90.00
_cell.angle_gamma   90.00
#
_symmetry.space_group_name_H-M   'P 1'
#
loop_
_entity.id
_entity.type
_entity.pdbx_description
1 polymer ?
#
loop_
_entity_poly.entity_id
_entity_poly.type
_entity_poly.pdbx_seq_one_letter_code
_entity_poly.pdbx_strand_id
1 'polypeptide(L)'
;MPDYPAEWATQGIKARVCSLRLPVQPRLACVKHLNRLENVLAAMELNEAQRHDSQLAEGLLLDAEGRLIEGIRSNLFLVSQGRLVTPDLARCGVAGIQRGRVMAWALQHGVTLQVREVVLEEALHADELFIVNSIIGLWPVCELEQRHWSHFPVTAKIRHGLDQQDA
;
A
#
# COMPACT_ATOMS: atom_id res chain seq x y z
N MET A 1 0.42 2.82 -20.69
CA MET A 1 0.10 2.46 -19.28
C MET A 1 -1.41 2.33 -19.16
N PRO A 2 -1.94 1.62 -18.15
CA PRO A 2 -3.36 1.64 -17.87
C PRO A 2 -3.85 3.07 -17.64
N ASP A 3 -5.04 3.40 -18.11
CA ASP A 3 -5.67 4.70 -17.91
C ASP A 3 -6.50 4.65 -16.62
N TYR A 4 -6.00 5.32 -15.58
CA TYR A 4 -6.64 5.37 -14.27
C TYR A 4 -7.26 6.75 -14.03
N PRO A 5 -8.40 6.85 -13.33
CA PRO A 5 -8.99 8.14 -13.00
C PRO A 5 -7.99 9.04 -12.27
N ALA A 6 -7.75 10.24 -12.82
CA ALA A 6 -6.77 11.19 -12.25
C ALA A 6 -7.13 11.61 -10.80
N GLU A 7 -8.42 11.59 -10.48
CA GLU A 7 -8.94 11.88 -9.14
C GLU A 7 -8.47 10.91 -8.06
N TRP A 8 -8.06 9.67 -8.41
CA TRP A 8 -7.57 8.70 -7.43
C TRP A 8 -6.30 9.17 -6.72
N ALA A 9 -5.48 9.99 -7.38
CA ALA A 9 -4.34 10.59 -6.74
C ALA A 9 -4.74 11.56 -5.61
N THR A 10 -5.90 12.23 -5.68
CA THR A 10 -6.29 13.27 -4.72
C THR A 10 -7.40 12.83 -3.77
N GLN A 11 -8.42 12.15 -4.28
CA GLN A 11 -9.58 11.66 -3.53
C GLN A 11 -9.36 10.29 -2.90
N GLY A 12 -8.35 9.56 -3.37
CA GLY A 12 -8.03 8.22 -2.90
C GLY A 12 -8.83 7.12 -3.61
N ILE A 13 -8.46 5.89 -3.30
CA ILE A 13 -9.06 4.67 -3.83
C ILE A 13 -9.75 3.87 -2.74
N LYS A 14 -10.74 3.06 -3.14
CA LYS A 14 -11.25 2.00 -2.28
C LYS A 14 -10.34 0.78 -2.36
N ALA A 15 -10.00 0.23 -1.21
CA ALA A 15 -9.28 -1.02 -1.08
C ALA A 15 -10.10 -2.02 -0.26
N ARG A 16 -9.76 -3.30 -0.41
CA ARG A 16 -10.29 -4.38 0.43
C ARG A 16 -9.16 -5.21 1.00
N VAL A 17 -9.44 -5.99 2.02
CA VAL A 17 -8.57 -7.07 2.45
C VAL A 17 -8.86 -8.29 1.59
N CYS A 18 -7.82 -8.87 0.99
CA CYS A 18 -7.95 -10.14 0.28
C CYS A 18 -8.12 -11.28 1.28
N SER A 19 -8.81 -12.35 0.89
CA SER A 19 -8.86 -13.61 1.62
C SER A 19 -7.55 -14.39 1.52
N LEU A 20 -6.85 -14.27 0.38
CA LEU A 20 -5.53 -14.86 0.18
C LEU A 20 -4.55 -14.39 1.26
N ARG A 21 -3.70 -15.31 1.73
CA ARG A 21 -2.59 -15.03 2.63
C ARG A 21 -1.26 -15.32 1.93
N LEU A 22 -0.32 -14.39 2.05
CA LEU A 22 1.03 -14.57 1.50
C LEU A 22 1.78 -15.65 2.29
N PRO A 23 2.46 -16.58 1.60
CA PRO A 23 3.33 -17.54 2.27
C PRO A 23 4.57 -16.84 2.80
N VAL A 24 5.03 -17.28 3.98
CA VAL A 24 6.27 -16.79 4.59
C VAL A 24 7.44 -17.58 4.04
N GLN A 25 8.34 -16.89 3.33
CA GLN A 25 9.59 -17.45 2.81
C GLN A 25 10.68 -16.37 2.84
N PRO A 26 11.45 -16.28 3.93
CA PRO A 26 12.48 -15.25 4.10
C PRO A 26 13.54 -15.21 3.00
N ARG A 27 13.80 -16.34 2.31
CA ARG A 27 14.76 -16.39 1.20
C ARG A 27 14.26 -15.73 -0.08
N LEU A 28 12.95 -15.54 -0.21
CA LEU A 28 12.29 -14.88 -1.35
C LEU A 28 11.78 -13.48 -0.99
N ALA A 29 11.72 -13.17 0.29
CA ALA A 29 11.24 -11.92 0.83
C ALA A 29 12.02 -10.72 0.25
N CYS A 30 11.34 -9.59 0.08
CA CYS A 30 11.84 -8.38 -0.56
C CYS A 30 12.15 -8.49 -2.07
N VAL A 31 12.23 -9.69 -2.66
CA VAL A 31 12.66 -9.88 -4.06
C VAL A 31 11.49 -9.75 -5.04
N LYS A 32 11.69 -9.00 -6.13
CA LYS A 32 10.72 -8.92 -7.22
C LYS A 32 10.83 -10.10 -8.21
N HIS A 33 10.65 -11.33 -7.73
CA HIS A 33 10.75 -12.54 -8.55
C HIS A 33 9.49 -12.84 -9.38
N LEU A 34 9.59 -13.83 -10.28
CA LEU A 34 8.51 -14.27 -11.20
C LEU A 34 7.51 -15.25 -10.57
N ASN A 35 7.78 -15.84 -9.41
CA ASN A 35 6.80 -16.66 -8.69
C ASN A 35 5.69 -15.77 -8.13
N ARG A 36 4.70 -15.42 -8.95
CA ARG A 36 3.66 -14.43 -8.65
C ARG A 36 2.26 -15.02 -8.63
N LEU A 37 2.14 -16.34 -8.50
CA LEU A 37 0.84 -17.02 -8.52
C LEU A 37 -0.06 -16.51 -7.40
N GLU A 38 0.49 -16.19 -6.23
CA GLU A 38 -0.23 -15.58 -5.12
C GLU A 38 -0.82 -14.23 -5.52
N ASN A 39 -0.02 -13.34 -6.11
CA ASN A 39 -0.53 -12.05 -6.61
C ASN A 39 -1.57 -12.23 -7.72
N VAL A 40 -1.44 -13.26 -8.58
CA VAL A 40 -2.45 -13.59 -9.61
C VAL A 40 -3.76 -14.04 -8.98
N LEU A 41 -3.72 -14.94 -7.99
CA LEU A 41 -4.91 -15.41 -7.28
C LEU A 41 -5.60 -14.27 -6.53
N ALA A 42 -4.85 -13.40 -5.86
CA ALA A 42 -5.41 -12.22 -5.21
C ALA A 42 -6.00 -11.22 -6.23
N ALA A 43 -5.39 -11.07 -7.40
CA ALA A 43 -5.95 -10.24 -8.47
C ALA A 43 -7.26 -10.83 -9.01
N MET A 44 -7.40 -12.15 -9.08
CA MET A 44 -8.67 -12.80 -9.43
C MET A 44 -9.75 -12.49 -8.39
N GLU A 45 -9.44 -12.59 -7.09
CA GLU A 45 -10.35 -12.22 -6.02
C GLU A 45 -10.79 -10.74 -6.12
N LEU A 46 -9.85 -9.83 -6.35
CA LEU A 46 -10.15 -8.41 -6.55
C LEU A 46 -11.07 -8.21 -7.77
N ASN A 47 -10.79 -8.86 -8.89
CA ASN A 47 -11.58 -8.74 -10.11
C ASN A 47 -13.03 -9.22 -9.92
N GLU A 48 -13.25 -10.26 -9.12
CA GLU A 48 -14.61 -10.72 -8.77
C GLU A 48 -15.34 -9.70 -7.90
N ALA A 49 -14.65 -9.12 -6.92
CA ALA A 49 -15.20 -8.06 -6.08
C ALA A 49 -15.57 -6.80 -6.87
N GLN A 50 -14.73 -6.43 -7.85
CA GLN A 50 -14.95 -5.28 -8.72
C GLN A 50 -16.22 -5.37 -9.58
N ARG A 51 -16.78 -6.57 -9.77
CA ARG A 51 -18.08 -6.73 -10.44
C ARG A 51 -19.23 -6.15 -9.63
N HIS A 52 -19.05 -5.99 -8.31
CA HIS A 52 -20.05 -5.44 -7.39
C HIS A 52 -19.72 -4.01 -6.96
N ASP A 53 -18.43 -3.65 -6.89
CA ASP A 53 -17.97 -2.28 -6.64
C ASP A 53 -16.82 -1.92 -7.61
N SER A 54 -17.15 -1.16 -8.66
CA SER A 54 -16.18 -0.75 -9.68
C SER A 54 -15.14 0.26 -9.18
N GLN A 55 -15.35 0.88 -8.01
CA GLN A 55 -14.41 1.85 -7.43
C GLN A 55 -13.30 1.16 -6.62
N LEU A 56 -13.42 -0.14 -6.38
CA LEU A 56 -12.41 -0.94 -5.71
C LEU A 56 -11.15 -1.08 -6.59
N ALA A 57 -10.04 -0.46 -6.21
CA ALA A 57 -8.85 -0.37 -7.06
C ALA A 57 -7.72 -1.31 -6.66
N GLU A 58 -7.65 -1.72 -5.39
CA GLU A 58 -6.56 -2.54 -4.86
C GLU A 58 -7.04 -3.50 -3.77
N GLY A 59 -6.32 -4.62 -3.63
CA GLY A 59 -6.46 -5.54 -2.50
C GLY A 59 -5.24 -5.49 -1.59
N LEU A 60 -5.44 -5.45 -0.28
CA LEU A 60 -4.40 -5.57 0.73
C LEU A 60 -4.21 -7.03 1.13
N LEU A 61 -2.95 -7.44 1.23
CA LEU A 61 -2.52 -8.79 1.51
C LEU A 61 -1.90 -8.88 2.90
N LEU A 62 -2.35 -9.90 3.63
CA LEU A 62 -1.78 -10.29 4.90
C LEU A 62 -0.96 -11.57 4.70
N ASP A 63 -0.02 -11.84 5.60
CA ASP A 63 0.62 -13.15 5.68
C ASP A 63 -0.19 -14.17 6.50
N ALA A 64 0.29 -15.41 6.56
CA ALA A 64 -0.38 -16.52 7.25
C ALA A 64 -0.62 -16.28 8.75
N GLU A 65 0.10 -15.36 9.38
CA GLU A 65 -0.06 -14.99 10.78
C GLU A 65 -0.93 -13.72 10.97
N GLY A 66 -1.52 -13.20 9.89
CA GLY A 66 -2.45 -12.08 9.96
C GLY A 66 -1.78 -10.71 10.05
N ARG A 67 -0.48 -10.60 9.73
CA ARG A 67 0.19 -9.31 9.61
C ARG A 67 -0.03 -8.73 8.22
N LEU A 68 -0.24 -7.43 8.16
CA LEU A 68 -0.41 -6.68 6.93
C LEU A 68 0.94 -6.49 6.24
N ILE A 69 1.04 -6.80 4.95
CA ILE A 69 2.32 -6.83 4.21
C ILE A 69 2.35 -5.77 3.09
N GLU A 70 1.47 -5.90 2.11
CA GLU A 70 1.47 -5.07 0.90
C GLU A 70 0.11 -5.12 0.19
N GLY A 71 -0.06 -4.35 -0.88
CA GLY A 71 -1.15 -4.55 -1.83
C GLY A 71 -0.81 -5.59 -2.90
N ILE A 72 -1.79 -6.00 -3.72
CA ILE A 72 -1.56 -7.00 -4.78
C ILE A 72 -0.44 -6.56 -5.73
N ARG A 73 -0.33 -5.25 -6.01
CA ARG A 73 0.68 -4.67 -6.92
C ARG A 73 1.37 -3.42 -6.35
N SER A 74 1.27 -3.18 -5.05
CA SER A 74 1.71 -1.93 -4.43
C SER A 74 2.26 -2.17 -3.02
N ASN A 75 3.12 -1.29 -2.54
CA ASN A 75 3.48 -1.26 -1.13
C ASN A 75 2.53 -0.36 -0.34
N LEU A 76 2.42 -0.60 0.96
CA LEU A 76 1.52 0.10 1.85
C LEU A 76 2.28 0.97 2.86
N PHE A 77 1.70 2.13 3.16
CA PHE A 77 2.08 2.98 4.28
C PHE A 77 0.84 3.45 5.03
N LEU A 78 1.01 3.63 6.33
CA LEU A 78 0.02 4.27 7.20
C LEU A 78 0.66 5.45 7.92
N VAL A 79 -0.16 6.43 8.24
CA VAL A 79 0.17 7.56 9.10
C VAL A 79 -0.56 7.34 10.41
N SER A 80 0.16 7.34 11.52
CA SER A 80 -0.43 7.23 12.86
C SER A 80 0.28 8.16 13.82
N GLN A 81 -0.46 9.09 14.40
CA GLN A 81 0.04 10.06 15.38
C GLN A 81 1.26 10.84 14.85
N GLY A 82 1.18 11.26 13.58
CA GLY A 82 2.26 12.00 12.91
C GLY A 82 3.50 11.18 12.55
N ARG A 83 3.46 9.85 12.70
CA ARG A 83 4.53 8.93 12.30
C ARG A 83 4.14 8.21 11.02
N LEU A 84 5.10 8.04 10.13
CA LEU A 84 4.96 7.23 8.94
C LEU A 84 5.38 5.80 9.26
N VAL A 85 4.55 4.82 8.93
CA VAL A 85 4.81 3.41 9.18
C VAL A 85 4.62 2.63 7.88
N THR A 86 5.50 1.68 7.60
CA THR A 86 5.34 0.70 6.52
C THR A 86 5.62 -0.70 7.06
N PRO A 87 4.92 -1.73 6.57
CA PRO A 87 5.20 -3.10 6.97
C PRO A 87 6.67 -3.50 6.78
N ASP A 88 7.18 -4.28 7.74
CA ASP A 88 8.40 -5.05 7.59
C ASP A 88 8.17 -6.18 6.57
N LEU A 89 9.11 -6.32 5.64
CA LEU A 89 9.06 -7.26 4.54
C LEU A 89 10.09 -8.38 4.70
N ALA A 90 10.73 -8.54 5.87
CA ALA A 90 11.73 -9.58 6.13
C ALA A 90 11.23 -11.02 5.93
N ARG A 91 9.91 -11.23 5.95
CA ARG A 91 9.26 -12.55 5.86
C ARG A 91 8.66 -12.86 4.48
N CYS A 92 8.10 -11.85 3.82
CA CYS A 92 7.44 -11.93 2.53
C CYS A 92 7.16 -10.51 1.97
N GLY A 93 6.65 -10.43 0.74
CA GLY A 93 6.37 -9.17 0.05
C GLY A 93 7.56 -8.65 -0.75
N VAL A 94 7.40 -7.47 -1.35
CA VAL A 94 8.35 -6.88 -2.30
C VAL A 94 8.88 -5.55 -1.80
N ALA A 95 10.21 -5.39 -1.75
CA ALA A 95 10.82 -4.10 -1.47
C ALA A 95 10.75 -3.21 -2.71
N GLY A 96 9.61 -2.56 -2.94
CA GLY A 96 9.39 -1.71 -4.11
C GLY A 96 10.32 -0.49 -4.13
N ILE A 97 10.75 -0.09 -5.33
CA ILE A 97 11.61 1.08 -5.51
C ILE A 97 10.90 2.36 -5.02
N GLN A 98 9.62 2.53 -5.34
CA GLN A 98 8.84 3.68 -4.88
C GLN A 98 8.63 3.68 -3.35
N ARG A 99 8.52 2.52 -2.71
CA ARG A 99 8.57 2.42 -1.24
C ARG A 99 9.88 2.98 -0.71
N GLY A 100 11.01 2.60 -1.32
CA GLY A 100 12.33 3.16 -0.99
C GLY A 100 12.39 4.69 -1.14
N ARG A 101 11.79 5.24 -2.19
CA ARG A 101 11.70 6.70 -2.40
C ARG A 101 10.90 7.41 -1.31
N VAL A 102 9.73 6.88 -0.94
CA VAL A 102 8.94 7.41 0.19
C VAL A 102 9.74 7.40 1.49
N MET A 103 10.45 6.30 1.77
CA MET A 103 11.28 6.18 2.98
C MET A 103 12.44 7.19 2.99
N ALA A 104 13.13 7.36 1.86
CA ALA A 104 14.20 8.34 1.70
C ALA A 104 13.68 9.77 1.86
N TRP A 105 12.53 10.09 1.26
CA TRP A 105 11.87 11.38 1.42
C TRP A 105 11.54 11.66 2.89
N ALA A 106 11.01 10.67 3.62
CA ALA A 106 10.68 10.83 5.04
C ALA A 106 11.92 11.17 5.87
N LEU A 107 13.03 10.46 5.64
CA LEU A 107 14.31 10.73 6.31
C LEU A 107 14.83 12.15 6.02
N GLN A 108 14.79 12.57 4.75
CA GLN A 108 15.24 13.91 4.33
C GLN A 108 14.44 15.05 4.94
N HIS A 109 13.15 14.83 5.24
CA HIS A 109 12.24 15.84 5.76
C HIS A 109 12.01 15.74 7.27
N GLY A 110 12.78 14.91 7.98
CA GLY A 110 12.65 14.72 9.42
C GLY A 110 11.34 14.07 9.86
N VAL A 111 10.64 13.38 8.96
CA VAL A 111 9.43 12.61 9.28
C VAL A 111 9.85 11.31 9.96
N THR A 112 9.28 11.03 11.13
CA THR A 112 9.58 9.78 11.83
C THR A 112 9.02 8.59 11.05
N LEU A 113 9.93 7.74 10.55
CA LEU A 113 9.61 6.53 9.80
C LEU A 113 9.82 5.28 10.68
N GLN A 114 8.86 4.37 10.67
CA GLN A 114 8.99 3.04 11.28
C GLN A 114 8.78 1.95 10.24
N VAL A 115 9.71 0.99 10.19
CA VAL A 115 9.54 -0.28 9.48
C VAL A 115 9.35 -1.35 10.54
N ARG A 116 8.16 -1.94 10.62
CA ARG A 116 7.81 -2.94 11.63
C ARG A 116 6.62 -3.78 11.20
N GLU A 117 6.32 -4.82 11.96
CA GLU A 117 5.07 -5.55 11.81
C GLU A 117 3.87 -4.61 12.06
N VAL A 118 2.85 -4.78 11.22
CA VAL A 118 1.58 -4.03 11.27
C VAL A 118 0.45 -5.05 11.26
N VAL A 119 -0.52 -4.88 12.14
CA VAL A 119 -1.77 -5.67 12.12
C VAL A 119 -2.87 -4.89 11.42
N LEU A 120 -3.86 -5.59 10.86
CA LEU A 120 -4.97 -4.95 10.14
C LEU A 120 -5.69 -3.89 11.00
N GLU A 121 -5.90 -4.19 12.28
CA GLU A 121 -6.56 -3.28 13.22
C GLU A 121 -5.89 -1.91 13.30
N GLU A 122 -4.55 -1.89 13.23
CA GLU A 122 -3.79 -0.64 13.25
C GLU A 122 -3.99 0.17 11.98
N ALA A 123 -4.06 -0.49 10.81
CA ALA A 123 -4.35 0.18 9.55
C ALA A 123 -5.78 0.76 9.53
N LEU A 124 -6.75 0.07 10.14
CA LEU A 124 -8.12 0.56 10.28
C LEU A 124 -8.22 1.78 11.22
N HIS A 125 -7.28 1.93 12.15
CA HIS A 125 -7.21 3.06 13.09
C HIS A 125 -6.20 4.14 12.69
N ALA A 126 -5.55 4.01 11.53
CA ALA A 126 -4.60 4.99 11.04
C ALA A 126 -5.28 6.33 10.73
N ASP A 127 -4.52 7.42 10.82
CA ASP A 127 -4.95 8.76 10.42
C ASP A 127 -5.07 8.87 8.90
N GLU A 128 -4.11 8.27 8.17
CA GLU A 128 -4.11 8.15 6.72
C GLU A 128 -3.55 6.78 6.32
N LEU A 129 -3.99 6.28 5.17
CA LEU A 129 -3.46 5.07 4.54
C LEU A 129 -3.20 5.38 3.06
N PHE A 130 -2.08 4.90 2.51
CA PHE A 130 -1.79 5.07 1.10
C PHE A 130 -0.98 3.89 0.54
N ILE A 131 -1.18 3.66 -0.76
CA ILE A 131 -0.45 2.67 -1.54
C ILE A 131 0.50 3.35 -2.51
N VAL A 132 1.60 2.67 -2.84
CA VAL A 132 2.62 3.21 -3.73
C VAL A 132 3.21 2.14 -4.65
N ASN A 133 3.36 2.45 -5.94
CA ASN A 133 4.16 1.67 -6.88
C ASN A 133 4.67 2.55 -8.05
N SER A 134 5.53 1.99 -8.89
CA SER A 134 6.18 2.72 -9.99
C SER A 134 5.25 3.15 -11.13
N ILE A 135 4.02 2.64 -11.20
CA ILE A 135 3.05 2.94 -12.26
C ILE A 135 2.08 4.02 -11.81
N ILE A 136 1.53 3.87 -10.61
CA ILE A 136 0.49 4.77 -10.08
C ILE A 136 1.07 5.95 -9.28
N GLY A 137 2.37 5.90 -8.96
CA GLY A 137 2.96 6.77 -7.96
C GLY A 137 2.39 6.43 -6.60
N LEU A 138 1.73 7.40 -5.98
CA LEU A 138 1.19 7.31 -4.62
C LEU A 138 -0.29 7.67 -4.62
N TRP A 139 -1.14 6.75 -4.18
CA TRP A 139 -2.59 6.95 -4.04
C TRP A 139 -3.03 6.80 -2.59
N PRO A 140 -3.79 7.77 -2.03
CA PRO A 140 -4.47 7.59 -0.76
C PRO A 140 -5.47 6.44 -0.83
N VAL A 141 -5.76 5.81 0.30
CA VAL A 141 -6.87 4.87 0.47
C VAL A 141 -7.98 5.60 1.21
N CYS A 142 -9.10 5.83 0.54
CA CYS A 142 -10.26 6.51 1.11
C CYS A 142 -11.26 5.56 1.76
N GLU A 143 -11.17 4.26 1.46
CA GLU A 143 -12.02 3.23 2.04
C GLU A 143 -11.23 1.93 2.18
N LEU A 144 -11.31 1.31 3.36
CA LEU A 144 -10.83 -0.05 3.62
C LEU A 144 -11.85 -0.75 4.52
N GLU A 145 -12.44 -1.83 4.02
CA GLU A 145 -13.55 -2.53 4.68
C GLU A 145 -14.71 -1.58 5.03
N GLN A 146 -14.96 -1.30 6.30
CA GLN A 146 -16.02 -0.38 6.77
C GLN A 146 -15.48 0.97 7.21
N ARG A 147 -14.18 1.21 7.04
CA ARG A 147 -13.51 2.45 7.46
C ARG A 147 -13.34 3.39 6.28
N HIS A 148 -13.63 4.66 6.51
CA HIS A 148 -13.52 5.71 5.51
C HIS A 148 -12.60 6.84 5.98
N TRP A 149 -11.87 7.40 5.03
CA TRP A 149 -11.01 8.58 5.20
C TRP A 149 -11.31 9.58 4.09
N SER A 150 -11.25 10.87 4.42
CA SER A 150 -11.52 11.96 3.47
C SER A 150 -10.44 13.05 3.46
N HIS A 151 -9.41 12.90 4.29
CA HIS A 151 -8.36 13.90 4.46
C HIS A 151 -6.99 13.23 4.44
N PHE A 152 -6.11 13.68 3.53
CA PHE A 152 -4.82 13.04 3.27
C PHE A 152 -3.63 14.03 3.21
N PRO A 153 -3.46 14.95 4.18
CA PRO A 153 -2.46 16.01 4.10
C PRO A 153 -1.02 15.49 4.08
N VAL A 154 -0.69 14.44 4.85
CA VAL A 154 0.66 13.86 4.88
C VAL A 154 0.94 13.14 3.57
N THR A 155 -0.01 12.33 3.11
CA THR A 155 0.03 11.62 1.82
C THR A 155 0.22 12.60 0.64
N ALA A 156 -0.53 13.70 0.63
CA ALA A 156 -0.42 14.74 -0.41
C ALA A 156 0.93 15.47 -0.36
N LYS A 157 1.47 15.71 0.85
CA LYS A 157 2.80 16.31 1.04
C LYS A 157 3.90 15.41 0.52
N ILE A 158 3.85 14.11 0.82
CA ILE A 158 4.80 13.11 0.31
C ILE A 158 4.75 13.08 -1.22
N ARG A 159 3.55 12.96 -1.81
CA ARG A 159 3.38 12.92 -3.26
C ARG A 159 4.02 14.13 -3.95
N HIS A 160 3.67 15.35 -3.53
CA HIS A 160 4.25 16.57 -4.12
C HIS A 160 5.79 16.58 -4.00
N GLY A 161 6.33 16.13 -2.87
CA GLY A 161 7.77 16.06 -2.68
C GLY A 161 8.46 15.02 -3.57
N LEU A 162 7.79 13.93 -3.92
CA LEU A 162 8.31 12.93 -4.85
C LEU A 162 8.23 13.40 -6.31
N ASP A 163 7.13 14.06 -6.70
CA ASP A 163 6.94 14.57 -8.06
C ASP A 163 8.01 15.63 -8.41
N GLN A 164 8.42 16.46 -7.44
CA GLN A 164 9.49 17.45 -7.61
C GLN A 164 10.89 16.83 -7.80
N GLN A 165 11.11 15.58 -7.38
CA GLN A 165 12.38 14.88 -7.58
C GLN A 165 12.49 14.23 -8.96
N ASP A 166 11.35 14.02 -9.64
CA ASP A 166 11.27 13.43 -10.97
C ASP A 166 11.21 14.49 -12.09
N ALA A 167 11.09 15.77 -11.74
CA ALA A 167 11.05 16.92 -12.65
C ALA A 167 12.45 17.49 -12.91
#